data_AF-A0A378U713-F1
#
_entry.id   AF-A0A378U713-F1
#
_cell.length_a   1.000
_cell.length_b   1.000
_cell.length_c   1.000
_cell.angle_alpha   90.00
_cell.angle_beta   90.00
_cell.angle_gamma   90.00
#
_symmetry.space_group_name_H-M   'P 1'
#
loop_
_entity.id
_entity.type
_entity.pdbx_description
1 polymer ?
#
loop_
_entity_poly.entity_id
_entity_poly.type
_entity_poly.pdbx_seq_one_letter_code
_entity_poly.pdbx_strand_id
1 'polypeptide(L)' 'MLTENNVPDDEVNKMTHENAMRWYSFDPFTHIAREQATVGALRKAAEGHDVSIQALSHHEQGTRGNALHAAARGNSGSE' A
#
# COMPACT_ATOMS: atom_id res chain seq x y z
N MET A 1 -22.66 7.21 10.81
CA MET A 1 -21.82 7.97 11.76
C MET A 1 -21.45 7.06 12.91
N LEU A 2 -20.22 7.12 13.42
CA LEU A 2 -19.77 6.34 14.58
C LEU A 2 -20.46 6.87 15.86
N THR A 3 -21.70 6.47 16.09
CA THR A 3 -22.52 6.95 17.22
C THR A 3 -22.17 6.31 18.55
N GLU A 4 -21.46 5.18 18.53
CA GLU A 4 -21.16 4.38 19.73
C GLU A 4 -20.37 5.15 20.79
N ASN A 5 -19.48 6.05 20.36
CA ASN A 5 -18.61 6.82 21.25
C ASN A 5 -18.97 8.32 21.30
N ASN A 6 -20.11 8.71 20.71
CA ASN A 6 -20.59 10.09 20.65
C ASN A 6 -19.53 11.11 20.19
N VAL A 7 -18.71 10.73 19.21
CA VAL A 7 -17.67 11.58 18.64
C VAL A 7 -18.30 12.51 17.59
N PRO A 8 -18.14 13.83 17.70
CA PRO A 8 -18.63 14.78 16.69
C PRO A 8 -17.99 14.57 15.32
N ASP A 9 -18.73 14.90 14.25
CA ASP A 9 -18.28 14.68 12.87
C ASP A 9 -16.98 15.43 12.53
N ASP A 10 -16.77 16.63 13.09
CA ASP A 10 -15.55 17.41 12.85
C ASP A 10 -14.31 16.76 13.51
N GLU A 11 -14.48 16.11 14.66
CA GLU A 11 -13.43 15.32 15.28
C GLU A 11 -13.11 14.07 14.47
N VAL A 12 -14.16 13.37 13.98
CA VAL A 12 -13.99 12.24 13.07
C VAL A 12 -13.23 12.66 11.80
N ASN A 13 -13.56 13.81 11.21
CA ASN A 13 -12.89 14.32 10.02
C ASN A 13 -11.40 14.62 10.27
N LYS A 14 -11.09 15.26 11.41
CA LYS A 14 -9.70 15.49 11.86
C LYS A 14 -8.92 14.21 12.02
N MET A 15 -9.50 13.19 12.66
CA MET A 15 -8.84 11.89 12.87
C MET A 15 -8.65 11.10 11.57
N THR A 16 -9.61 11.15 10.67
CA THR A 16 -9.63 10.32 9.46
C THR A 16 -8.82 10.89 8.30
N HIS A 17 -8.84 12.21 8.09
CA HIS A 17 -8.19 12.79 6.90
C HIS A 17 -7.73 14.25 7.03
N GLU A 18 -8.45 15.14 7.74
CA GLU A 18 -8.11 16.59 7.73
C GLU A 18 -6.75 16.89 8.34
N ASN A 19 -6.38 16.21 9.44
CA ASN A 19 -5.04 16.36 9.98
C ASN A 19 -3.99 15.84 8.99
N ALA A 20 -4.19 14.67 8.38
CA ALA A 20 -3.24 14.15 7.40
C ALA A 20 -3.04 15.13 6.23
N MET A 21 -4.11 15.67 5.65
CA MET A 21 -4.05 16.65 4.55
C MET A 21 -3.22 17.89 4.94
N ARG A 22 -3.45 18.43 6.15
CA ARG A 22 -2.70 19.58 6.67
C ARG A 22 -1.22 19.26 6.86
N TRP A 23 -0.89 18.13 7.49
CA TRP A 23 0.49 17.75 7.82
C TRP A 23 1.31 17.43 6.56
N TYR A 24 0.71 16.76 5.59
CA TYR A 24 1.35 16.43 4.32
C TYR A 24 1.21 17.52 3.26
N SER A 25 0.57 18.65 3.58
CA SER A 25 0.29 19.75 2.64
C SER A 25 -0.30 19.27 1.32
N PHE A 26 -1.22 18.30 1.40
CA PHE A 26 -1.82 17.65 0.26
C PHE A 26 -3.34 17.77 0.34
N ASP A 27 -3.94 18.43 -0.64
CA ASP A 27 -5.39 18.54 -0.78
C ASP A 27 -5.87 17.69 -1.97
N PRO A 28 -6.40 16.48 -1.74
CA PRO A 28 -6.92 15.62 -2.79
C PRO A 28 -8.16 16.23 -3.48
N PHE A 29 -8.88 17.13 -2.81
CA PHE A 29 -10.12 17.70 -3.33
C PHE A 29 -9.89 18.73 -4.44
N THR A 30 -8.63 19.14 -4.66
CA THR A 30 -8.22 19.89 -5.85
C THR A 30 -8.30 19.08 -7.13
N HIS A 31 -8.24 17.74 -7.04
CA HIS A 31 -8.23 16.83 -8.18
C HIS A 31 -9.52 16.04 -8.33
N ILE A 32 -10.21 15.76 -7.22
CA ILE A 32 -11.46 14.99 -7.21
C ILE A 32 -12.51 15.66 -6.32
N ALA A 33 -13.75 15.76 -6.81
CA ALA A 33 -14.85 16.28 -5.98
C ALA A 33 -15.05 15.39 -4.74
N ARG A 34 -15.41 15.99 -3.59
CA ARG A 34 -15.54 15.27 -2.31
C ARG A 34 -16.52 14.10 -2.40
N GLU A 35 -17.61 14.27 -3.13
CA GLU A 35 -18.65 13.25 -3.33
C GLU A 35 -18.12 12.04 -4.12
N GLN A 36 -17.11 12.27 -4.97
CA GLN A 36 -16.43 11.24 -5.75
C GLN A 36 -15.24 10.61 -5.00
N ALA A 37 -14.80 11.21 -3.91
CA ALA A 37 -13.71 10.70 -3.06
C ALA A 37 -14.18 9.63 -2.04
N THR A 38 -15.40 9.13 -2.18
CA THR A 38 -15.91 8.03 -1.35
C THR A 38 -15.40 6.68 -1.85
N VAL A 39 -15.25 5.70 -0.95
CA VAL A 39 -14.81 4.34 -1.31
C VAL A 39 -15.71 3.73 -2.40
N GLY A 40 -17.02 3.96 -2.34
CA GLY A 40 -17.97 3.48 -3.33
C GLY A 40 -17.74 4.10 -4.72
N ALA A 41 -17.58 5.42 -4.78
CA ALA A 41 -17.31 6.13 -6.03
C ALA A 41 -15.97 5.72 -6.64
N LEU A 42 -14.91 5.60 -5.83
CA LEU A 42 -13.60 5.17 -6.29
C LEU A 42 -13.59 3.73 -6.80
N ARG A 43 -14.30 2.81 -6.12
CA ARG A 43 -14.46 1.42 -6.60
C ARG A 43 -15.19 1.34 -7.92
N LYS A 44 -16.26 2.14 -8.07
CA LYS A 44 -16.99 2.25 -9.35
C LYS A 44 -16.11 2.81 -10.46
N ALA A 45 -15.32 3.84 -10.17
CA ALA A 45 -14.40 4.43 -11.13
C ALA A 45 -13.28 3.46 -11.57
N ALA A 46 -12.93 2.49 -10.73
CA ALA A 46 -11.96 1.43 -11.02
C ALA A 46 -12.59 0.17 -11.65
N GLU A 47 -13.86 0.19 -12.06
CA GLU A 47 -14.49 -0.94 -12.75
C GLU A 47 -13.70 -1.34 -14.01
N GLY A 48 -13.44 -2.63 -14.18
CA GLY A 48 -12.67 -3.17 -15.29
C GLY A 48 -11.14 -3.05 -15.15
N HIS A 49 -10.64 -2.45 -14.07
CA HIS A 49 -9.22 -2.42 -13.77
C HIS A 49 -8.77 -3.76 -13.16
N ASP A 50 -7.69 -4.34 -13.66
CA ASP A 50 -7.12 -5.56 -13.08
C ASP A 50 -6.48 -5.25 -11.72
N VAL A 51 -7.01 -5.90 -10.68
CA VAL A 51 -6.55 -5.82 -9.29
C VAL A 51 -6.06 -7.19 -8.79
N SER A 52 -5.81 -8.13 -9.70
CA SER A 52 -5.26 -9.44 -9.35
C SER A 52 -3.87 -9.31 -8.73
N ILE A 53 -3.59 -10.16 -7.74
CA ILE A 53 -2.26 -10.22 -7.12
C ILE A 53 -1.28 -10.76 -8.15
N GLN A 54 -0.21 -10.01 -8.41
CA GLN A 54 0.86 -10.39 -9.34
C GLN A 54 2.18 -10.59 -8.57
N ALA A 55 2.91 -11.66 -8.91
CA ALA A 55 4.25 -11.88 -8.37
C ALA A 55 5.26 -10.99 -9.10
N LEU A 56 5.86 -10.04 -8.38
CA LEU A 56 6.82 -9.08 -8.93
C LEU A 56 8.25 -9.65 -9.09
N SER A 57 8.51 -10.86 -8.59
CA SER A 57 9.83 -11.49 -8.66
C SER A 57 9.90 -12.55 -9.76
N HIS A 58 10.66 -12.24 -10.82
CA HIS A 58 11.28 -13.27 -11.67
C HIS A 58 12.47 -13.88 -10.93
N HIS A 59 12.25 -14.45 -9.74
CA HIS A 59 13.32 -15.20 -9.09
C HIS A 59 13.40 -16.57 -9.76
N GLU A 60 14.32 -16.74 -10.72
CA GLU A 60 14.73 -18.08 -11.14
C GLU A 60 15.20 -18.85 -9.90
N GLN A 61 14.43 -19.85 -9.50
CA GLN A 61 14.81 -20.75 -8.42
C GLN A 61 16.09 -21.47 -8.84
N GLY A 62 17.22 -21.14 -8.21
CA GLY A 62 18.47 -21.89 -8.39
C GLY A 62 19.74 -21.04 -8.42
N THR A 63 19.71 -19.85 -8.99
CA THR A 63 20.95 -19.11 -9.30
C THR A 63 21.69 -18.61 -8.05
N ARG A 64 20.98 -18.02 -7.09
CA ARG A 64 21.60 -17.56 -5.82
C ARG A 64 21.94 -18.72 -4.87
N GLY A 65 21.09 -19.73 -4.80
CA GLY A 65 21.31 -20.91 -3.95
C GLY A 65 22.54 -21.72 -4.37
N ASN A 66 22.69 -21.96 -5.68
CA ASN A 66 23.87 -22.63 -6.22
C ASN A 66 25.16 -21.82 -6.03
N ALA A 67 25.10 -20.49 -6.21
CA ALA A 67 26.25 -19.63 -5.99
C ALA A 67 26.71 -19.63 -4.52
N LEU A 68 25.77 -19.57 -3.58
CA LEU A 68 26.07 -19.66 -2.14
C LEU A 68 26.64 -21.04 -1.75
N HIS A 69 26.07 -22.12 -2.29
CA HIS A 69 26.58 -23.48 -2.03
C HIS A 69 27.97 -23.71 -2.64
N ALA A 70 28.25 -23.12 -3.80
CA ALA A 70 29.58 -23.14 -4.41
C ALA A 70 30.61 -22.35 -3.58
N ALA A 71 30.24 -21.15 -3.12
CA ALA A 71 31.11 -20.32 -2.26
C ALA A 71 31.41 -21.00 -0.91
N ALA A 72 30.43 -21.69 -0.32
CA ALA A 72 30.60 -22.42 0.93
C ALA A 72 31.63 -23.57 0.81
N ARG A 73 31.65 -24.28 -0.34
CA ARG A 73 32.63 -25.35 -0.61
C ARG A 73 34.05 -24.84 -0.84
N GLY A 74 34.20 -23.62 -1.36
CA GLY A 74 35.52 -23.01 -1.62
C GLY A 74 36.26 -22.61 -0.34
N ASN A 75 35.54 -22.27 0.73
CA ASN A 75 36.14 -21.85 2.02
C ASN A 75 36.47 -23.01 2.97
N SER A 76 36.00 -24.23 2.68
CA SER A 76 36.13 -25.39 3.57
C SER A 76 37.26 -26.37 3.17
N GLY A 77 38.14 -26.00 2.24
CA GLY A 77 39.18 -26.88 1.69
C GLY A 77 40.57 -26.25 1.74
N SER A 78 41.14 -26.12 2.93
CA SER A 78 42.58 -25.91 3.12
C SER A 78 43.00 -26.42 4.50
N GLU A 79 43.23 -27.73 4.59
CA GLU A 79 44.11 -28.39 5.57
C GLU A 79 44.96 -29.42 4.82
#